data_AF-A0A6I5W8X8-F1
#
_entry.id   AF-A0A6I5W8X8-F1
#
_cell.length_a   1.000
_cell.length_b   1.000
_cell.length_c   1.000
_cell.angle_alpha   90.00
_cell.angle_beta   90.00
_cell.angle_gamma   90.00
#
_symmetry.space_group_name_H-M   'P 1'
#
loop_
_entity.id
_entity.type
_entity.pdbx_description
1 polymer ?
#
loop_
_entity_poly.entity_id
_entity_poly.type
_entity_poly.pdbx_seq_one_letter_code
_entity_poly.pdbx_strand_id
1 'polypeptide(L)'
;MSGALRFALLGPQRAWYADRELDLGPSKRRAVLAVLLLAAGRPVSTTQIVDAVWPDDPPANGPNVVQKYVAGLRRILEPERSPRTPGQVLALTDAGYVLHVSPDSLDAVRFEQAVRRAERHREAGRPTDALAELSAALELWRGEPFTGFAGPFFEAARQRYVELRATALESWAELELDQGRHRELVGPLVELAGEFPVRERLRRQLMLALYRSGRQAEALAAYRDFDELLRDGYGIEPGEQLRELHRRVLSADPALLPAPDPGPVAADAPAPPAETVAAPPAATAPAEPPARNAPPAPPPASAAIPSGTGPAPPLPGYGPPGLLPPPPILPPRRRRWPAEPAPRWLANLATTLGTLLVLVSLGFITWLIVFVYAVWRQSGRLALAGVGYLVVLVGFIVVLENMNPDPEAELTDFEGFYILGFLLSCWAAGALHVVLLNRRVWALVTGGSRAGRAAEKRRLRREHARLLLHYHPAARDELRIGRPDLPRTFDDGGLIDVNSVSEAVLADLPGLTTDQCRQVAVDRWLRGPYGSVEELAGRCMLPPASTERLRDVLLFLPPNPAQHQPAAP
;
A
#
# COMPACT_ATOMS: atom_id res chain seq x y z
N MET A 1 16.44 28.60 -23.30
CA MET A 1 16.46 27.48 -24.28
C MET A 1 16.16 26.18 -23.54
N SER A 2 14.89 25.90 -23.24
CA SER A 2 14.54 24.96 -22.17
C SER A 2 14.13 23.55 -22.65
N GLY A 3 13.93 23.37 -23.96
CA GLY A 3 13.52 22.08 -24.55
C GLY A 3 14.61 21.01 -24.65
N ALA A 4 15.86 21.34 -24.32
CA ALA A 4 16.97 20.39 -24.35
C ALA A 4 17.09 19.55 -23.07
N LEU A 5 16.60 20.04 -21.92
CA LEU A 5 16.72 19.32 -20.64
C LEU A 5 15.61 18.27 -20.50
N ARG A 6 15.99 17.07 -20.05
CA ARG A 6 15.07 15.98 -19.67
C ARG A 6 15.49 15.39 -18.33
N PHE A 7 14.53 14.94 -17.53
CA PHE A 7 14.73 14.39 -16.19
C PHE A 7 13.90 13.12 -15.99
N ALA A 8 14.49 12.15 -15.29
CA ALA A 8 13.81 10.96 -14.80
C ALA A 8 13.83 10.91 -13.27
N LEU A 9 12.69 10.62 -12.66
CA LEU A 9 12.47 10.40 -11.22
C LEU A 9 11.62 9.15 -10.93
N LEU A 10 10.96 8.56 -11.92
CA LEU A 10 10.18 7.30 -11.81
C LEU A 10 11.10 6.07 -11.88
N GLY A 11 12.14 6.09 -11.05
CA GLY A 11 13.24 5.13 -11.00
C GLY A 11 14.49 5.76 -10.38
N PRO A 12 15.70 5.28 -10.75
CA PRO A 12 16.96 5.98 -10.49
C PRO A 12 16.97 7.37 -11.13
N GLN A 13 17.31 8.41 -10.36
CA GLN A 13 17.37 9.78 -10.89
C GLN A 13 18.44 9.91 -11.97
N ARG A 14 18.01 10.35 -13.17
CA ARG A 14 18.86 10.62 -14.34
C ARG A 14 18.45 11.94 -14.97
N ALA A 15 19.36 12.57 -15.71
CA ALA A 15 19.09 13.81 -16.45
C ALA A 15 19.87 13.84 -17.76
N TRP A 16 19.32 14.51 -18.78
CA TRP A 16 19.94 14.66 -20.10
C TRP A 16 19.89 16.12 -20.55
N TYR A 17 20.88 16.52 -21.34
CA TYR A 17 20.87 17.74 -22.14
C TYR A 17 21.00 17.32 -23.61
N ALA A 18 19.97 17.63 -24.42
CA ALA A 18 19.66 16.91 -25.65
C ALA A 18 19.69 15.39 -25.36
N ASP A 19 20.49 14.61 -26.08
CA ASP A 19 20.64 13.16 -25.88
C ASP A 19 21.84 12.76 -25.01
N ARG A 20 22.66 13.73 -24.56
CA ARG A 20 23.78 13.46 -23.65
C ARG A 20 23.30 13.40 -22.20
N GLU A 21 23.52 12.27 -21.55
CA GLU A 21 23.28 12.12 -20.11
C GLU A 21 24.26 12.99 -19.29
N LEU A 22 23.77 13.53 -18.17
CA LEU A 22 24.49 14.45 -17.29
C LEU A 22 24.90 13.74 -15.99
N ASP A 23 26.18 13.79 -15.64
CA ASP A 23 26.60 13.41 -14.29
C ASP A 23 26.12 14.44 -13.26
N LEU A 24 25.04 14.10 -12.57
CA LEU A 24 24.50 14.87 -11.45
C LEU A 24 25.39 14.76 -10.20
N GLY A 25 26.26 13.76 -10.12
CA GLY A 25 27.26 13.58 -9.08
C GLY A 25 26.74 13.03 -7.74
N PRO A 26 27.33 13.46 -6.59
CA PRO A 26 27.08 12.86 -5.28
C PRO A 26 25.60 12.87 -4.86
N SER A 27 25.18 11.83 -4.11
CA SER A 27 23.77 11.62 -3.72
C SER A 27 23.10 12.86 -3.11
N LYS A 28 23.79 13.62 -2.23
CA LYS A 28 23.23 14.86 -1.65
C LYS A 28 23.00 15.97 -2.68
N ARG A 29 23.81 16.08 -3.75
CA ARG A 29 23.54 17.03 -4.87
C ARG A 29 22.31 16.58 -5.68
N ARG A 30 22.25 15.27 -5.95
CA ARG A 30 21.12 14.61 -6.63
C ARG A 30 19.79 14.79 -5.87
N ALA A 31 19.82 14.64 -4.54
CA ALA A 31 18.69 14.90 -3.66
C ALA A 31 18.23 16.36 -3.70
N VAL A 32 19.15 17.34 -3.65
CA VAL A 32 18.80 18.78 -3.82
C VAL A 32 18.08 19.02 -5.15
N LEU A 33 18.55 18.40 -6.25
CA LEU A 33 17.85 18.50 -7.54
C LEU A 33 16.47 17.82 -7.51
N ALA A 34 16.32 16.69 -6.82
CA ALA A 34 15.04 15.98 -6.71
C ALA A 34 13.98 16.80 -5.94
N VAL A 35 14.37 17.53 -4.88
CA VAL A 35 13.50 18.50 -4.19
C VAL A 35 13.04 19.60 -5.16
N LEU A 36 13.98 20.17 -5.92
CA LEU A 36 13.70 21.24 -6.88
C LEU A 36 12.85 20.80 -8.07
N LEU A 37 12.97 19.54 -8.52
CA LEU A 37 12.13 18.94 -9.56
C LEU A 37 10.70 18.68 -9.07
N LEU A 38 10.53 18.19 -7.83
CA LEU A 38 9.22 18.04 -7.19
C LEU A 38 8.49 19.39 -7.00
N ALA A 39 9.25 20.48 -6.94
CA ALA A 39 8.77 21.85 -6.88
C ALA A 39 8.99 22.63 -8.19
N ALA A 40 9.13 21.97 -9.35
CA ALA A 40 9.41 22.63 -10.62
C ALA A 40 8.45 23.81 -10.88
N GLY A 41 9.00 24.95 -11.31
CA GLY A 41 8.27 26.21 -11.50
C GLY A 41 7.89 26.97 -10.22
N ARG A 42 8.17 26.44 -9.02
CA ARG A 42 7.87 27.06 -7.72
C ARG A 42 9.15 27.32 -6.90
N PRO A 43 9.17 28.33 -6.00
CA PRO A 43 10.29 28.55 -5.11
C PRO A 43 10.33 27.50 -3.99
N VAL A 44 11.54 27.07 -3.64
CA VAL A 44 11.83 26.25 -2.45
C VAL A 44 12.85 27.00 -1.59
N SER A 45 12.52 27.21 -0.32
CA SER A 45 13.41 27.92 0.60
C SER A 45 14.65 27.09 0.92
N THR A 46 15.75 27.77 1.27
CA THR A 46 16.99 27.11 1.70
C THR A 46 16.76 26.14 2.86
N THR A 47 15.89 26.51 3.82
CA THR A 47 15.52 25.66 4.95
C THR A 47 14.80 24.39 4.48
N GLN A 48 13.79 24.50 3.63
CA GLN A 48 13.08 23.34 3.06
C GLN A 48 14.01 22.37 2.31
N ILE A 49 15.04 22.89 1.63
CA ILE A 49 16.06 22.05 0.98
C ILE A 49 16.95 21.36 2.03
N VAL A 50 17.30 22.03 3.14
CA VAL A 50 18.03 21.40 4.25
C VAL A 50 17.20 20.29 4.88
N ASP A 51 15.96 20.58 5.29
CA ASP A 51 15.08 19.65 5.99
C ASP A 51 14.78 18.39 5.15
N ALA A 52 14.53 18.57 3.85
CA ALA A 52 14.23 17.47 2.94
C ALA A 52 15.46 16.57 2.63
N VAL A 53 16.68 17.13 2.67
CA VAL A 53 17.91 16.42 2.27
C VAL A 53 18.73 15.94 3.48
N TRP A 54 18.55 16.52 4.67
CA TRP A 54 19.21 16.17 5.94
C TRP A 54 18.22 16.13 7.13
N PRO A 55 17.25 15.20 7.16
CA PRO A 55 16.22 15.16 8.20
C PRO A 55 16.74 14.79 9.60
N ASP A 56 17.80 13.99 9.70
CA ASP A 56 18.34 13.50 11.00
C ASP A 56 19.64 14.23 11.45
N ASP A 57 20.37 14.84 10.52
CA ASP A 57 21.70 15.46 10.74
C ASP A 57 21.91 16.68 9.83
N PRO A 58 21.26 17.83 10.13
CA PRO A 58 21.39 19.05 9.34
C PRO A 58 22.76 19.71 9.55
N PRO A 59 23.52 20.01 8.48
CA PRO A 59 24.84 20.60 8.62
C PRO A 59 24.77 22.01 9.24
N ALA A 60 25.66 22.30 10.20
CA ALA A 60 25.70 23.54 10.97
C ALA A 60 25.79 24.85 10.14
N ASN A 61 26.09 24.76 8.84
CA ASN A 61 25.93 25.86 7.89
C ASN A 61 25.18 25.39 6.63
N GLY A 62 23.95 24.93 6.82
CA GLY A 62 23.01 24.52 5.77
C GLY A 62 22.94 25.48 4.57
N PRO A 63 22.81 26.81 4.75
CA PRO A 63 22.77 27.74 3.63
C PRO A 63 23.99 27.69 2.71
N ASN A 64 25.21 27.71 3.25
CA ASN A 64 26.41 27.64 2.42
C ASN A 64 26.59 26.24 1.77
N VAL A 65 26.11 25.18 2.43
CA VAL A 65 26.10 23.83 1.87
C VAL A 65 25.11 23.71 0.70
N VAL A 66 23.89 24.24 0.82
CA VAL A 66 22.90 24.29 -0.28
C VAL A 66 23.42 25.14 -1.44
N GLN A 67 23.98 26.33 -1.18
CA GLN A 67 24.62 27.16 -2.20
C GLN A 67 25.71 26.40 -2.97
N LYS A 68 26.57 25.62 -2.29
CA LYS A 68 27.61 24.80 -2.91
C LYS A 68 27.03 23.72 -3.84
N TYR A 69 25.91 23.10 -3.47
CA TYR A 69 25.24 22.13 -4.34
C TYR A 69 24.53 22.79 -5.53
N VAL A 70 23.82 23.90 -5.31
CA VAL A 70 23.19 24.69 -6.39
C VAL A 70 24.22 25.22 -7.39
N ALA A 71 25.37 25.72 -6.92
CA ALA A 71 26.47 26.15 -7.78
C ALA A 71 27.07 24.99 -8.60
N GLY A 72 27.05 23.76 -8.05
CA GLY A 72 27.38 22.55 -8.80
C GLY A 72 26.33 22.20 -9.86
N LEU A 73 25.04 22.23 -9.51
CA LEU A 73 23.93 21.94 -10.41
C LEU A 73 23.86 22.92 -11.59
N ARG A 74 24.06 24.23 -11.35
CA ARG A 74 24.11 25.24 -12.42
C ARG A 74 25.16 24.93 -13.49
N ARG A 75 26.35 24.42 -13.10
CA ARG A 75 27.41 24.02 -14.06
C ARG A 75 27.06 22.78 -14.88
N ILE A 76 26.16 21.93 -14.38
CA ILE A 76 25.77 20.66 -15.02
C ILE A 76 24.55 20.87 -15.94
N LEU A 77 23.56 21.63 -15.47
CA LEU A 77 22.30 21.89 -16.19
C LEU A 77 22.42 23.04 -17.21
N GLU A 78 23.38 23.95 -17.01
CA GLU A 78 23.60 25.12 -17.88
C GLU A 78 25.07 25.12 -18.37
N PRO A 79 25.54 24.13 -19.14
CA PRO A 79 26.97 23.95 -19.45
C PRO A 79 27.56 25.06 -20.33
N GLU A 80 26.75 25.71 -21.16
CA GLU A 80 27.14 26.82 -22.04
C GLU A 80 27.17 28.18 -21.31
N ARG A 81 26.78 28.20 -20.03
CA ARG A 81 26.53 29.42 -19.27
C ARG A 81 27.83 29.97 -18.69
N SER A 82 28.18 31.18 -19.11
CA SER A 82 29.40 31.89 -18.66
C SER A 82 29.59 31.86 -17.13
N PRO A 83 30.83 31.82 -16.61
CA PRO A 83 31.09 31.99 -15.19
C PRO A 83 30.50 33.30 -14.63
N ARG A 84 30.08 33.27 -13.36
CA ARG A 84 29.56 34.42 -12.58
C ARG A 84 28.23 35.08 -13.03
N THR A 85 27.66 34.80 -14.21
CA THR A 85 26.27 35.21 -14.50
C THR A 85 25.25 34.52 -13.57
N PRO A 86 24.01 35.02 -13.45
CA PRO A 86 22.89 34.30 -12.85
C PRO A 86 22.59 32.97 -13.58
N GLY A 87 21.93 32.03 -12.90
CA GLY A 87 21.36 30.84 -13.55
C GLY A 87 19.94 31.15 -14.04
N GLN A 88 19.63 30.77 -15.28
CA GLN A 88 18.30 30.91 -15.88
C GLN A 88 17.43 29.68 -15.61
N VAL A 89 18.01 28.48 -15.71
CA VAL A 89 17.32 27.21 -15.41
C VAL A 89 17.12 27.05 -13.91
N LEU A 90 18.12 27.40 -13.09
CA LEU A 90 18.05 27.33 -11.64
C LEU A 90 18.27 28.72 -11.04
N ALA A 91 17.18 29.48 -10.92
CA ALA A 91 17.17 30.84 -10.41
C ALA A 91 17.25 30.90 -8.88
N LEU A 92 17.53 32.09 -8.34
CA LEU A 92 17.36 32.44 -6.93
C LEU A 92 16.43 33.65 -6.88
N THR A 93 15.43 33.59 -6.01
CA THR A 93 14.43 34.63 -5.74
C THR A 93 14.39 34.89 -4.23
N ASP A 94 13.69 35.93 -3.79
CA ASP A 94 13.56 36.27 -2.37
C ASP A 94 12.89 35.15 -1.53
N ALA A 95 12.07 34.30 -2.18
CA ALA A 95 11.44 33.13 -1.58
C ALA A 95 12.32 31.85 -1.59
N GLY A 96 13.47 31.88 -2.26
CA GLY A 96 14.38 30.74 -2.40
C GLY A 96 14.70 30.36 -3.86
N TYR A 97 15.07 29.10 -4.07
CA TYR A 97 15.51 28.60 -5.38
C TYR A 97 14.33 28.14 -6.23
N VAL A 98 14.32 28.52 -7.51
CA VAL A 98 13.28 28.10 -8.48
C VAL A 98 13.95 27.33 -9.63
N LEU A 99 13.39 26.17 -9.98
CA LEU A 99 13.83 25.39 -11.14
C LEU A 99 12.85 25.60 -12.31
N HIS A 100 13.30 26.33 -13.32
CA HIS A 100 12.54 26.66 -14.54
C HIS A 100 12.79 25.60 -15.63
N VAL A 101 11.98 24.55 -15.60
CA VAL A 101 11.98 23.45 -16.57
C VAL A 101 10.57 23.22 -17.12
N SER A 102 10.44 22.72 -18.36
CA SER A 102 9.12 22.42 -18.93
C SER A 102 8.42 21.30 -18.14
N PRO A 103 7.09 21.34 -17.93
CA PRO A 103 6.35 20.18 -17.43
C PRO A 103 6.67 18.88 -18.20
N ASP A 104 6.85 18.97 -19.52
CA ASP A 104 7.17 17.84 -20.40
C ASP A 104 8.63 17.37 -20.31
N SER A 105 9.49 18.10 -19.59
CA SER A 105 10.88 17.66 -19.36
C SER A 105 11.00 16.57 -18.30
N LEU A 106 9.98 16.39 -17.45
CA LEU A 106 10.02 15.51 -16.29
C LEU A 106 9.02 14.35 -16.43
N ASP A 107 9.52 13.12 -16.42
CA ASP A 107 8.74 11.89 -16.49
C ASP A 107 7.58 11.84 -15.48
N ALA A 108 7.84 12.24 -14.24
CA ALA A 108 6.88 12.23 -13.15
C ALA A 108 5.70 13.19 -13.38
N VAL A 109 5.94 14.35 -14.01
CA VAL A 109 4.88 15.31 -14.38
C VAL A 109 4.14 14.86 -15.64
N ARG A 110 4.86 14.33 -16.64
CA ARG A 110 4.24 13.69 -17.82
C ARG A 110 3.29 12.56 -17.41
N PHE A 111 3.69 11.75 -16.43
CA PHE A 111 2.87 10.66 -15.88
C PHE A 111 1.57 11.20 -15.23
N GLU A 112 1.67 12.17 -14.31
CA GLU A 112 0.46 12.78 -13.72
C GLU A 112 -0.45 13.45 -14.76
N GLN A 113 0.11 14.00 -15.84
CA GLN A 113 -0.69 14.60 -16.92
C GLN A 113 -1.36 13.53 -17.80
N ALA A 114 -0.66 12.45 -18.14
CA ALA A 114 -1.18 11.37 -18.96
C ALA A 114 -2.33 10.62 -18.27
N VAL A 115 -2.19 10.29 -16.98
CA VAL A 115 -3.29 9.73 -16.18
C VAL A 115 -4.50 10.68 -16.16
N ARG A 116 -4.27 12.00 -16.01
CA ARG A 116 -5.34 13.01 -16.09
C ARG A 116 -5.93 13.18 -17.49
N ARG A 117 -5.18 12.91 -18.57
CA ARG A 117 -5.73 12.86 -19.94
C ARG A 117 -6.58 11.62 -20.11
N ALA A 118 -6.08 10.44 -19.74
CA ALA A 118 -6.80 9.17 -19.86
C ALA A 118 -8.18 9.21 -19.18
N GLU A 119 -8.29 9.76 -17.97
CA GLU A 119 -9.60 9.91 -17.31
C GLU A 119 -10.56 10.81 -18.11
N ARG A 120 -10.08 11.93 -18.70
CA ARG A 120 -10.91 12.76 -19.60
C ARG A 120 -11.27 12.07 -20.92
N HIS A 121 -10.42 11.17 -21.42
CA HIS A 121 -10.77 10.34 -22.57
C HIS A 121 -11.84 9.30 -22.20
N ARG A 122 -11.77 8.72 -21.00
CA ARG A 122 -12.79 7.80 -20.44
C ARG A 122 -14.13 8.50 -20.22
N GLU A 123 -14.14 9.68 -19.59
CA GLU A 123 -15.32 10.55 -19.43
C GLU A 123 -15.95 10.94 -20.78
N ALA A 124 -15.12 11.18 -21.81
CA ALA A 124 -15.56 11.50 -23.17
C ALA A 124 -15.95 10.27 -24.02
N GLY A 125 -16.10 9.08 -23.43
CA GLY A 125 -16.50 7.87 -24.15
C GLY A 125 -15.46 7.33 -25.15
N ARG A 126 -14.17 7.65 -24.96
CA ARG A 126 -13.06 7.25 -25.83
C ARG A 126 -12.07 6.31 -25.11
N PRO A 127 -12.47 5.05 -24.83
CA PRO A 127 -11.65 4.11 -24.07
C PRO A 127 -10.32 3.76 -24.76
N THR A 128 -10.26 3.77 -26.10
CA THR A 128 -9.04 3.49 -26.86
C THR A 128 -7.97 4.57 -26.66
N ASP A 129 -8.35 5.85 -26.71
CA ASP A 129 -7.44 6.96 -26.39
C ASP A 129 -6.97 6.88 -24.93
N ALA A 130 -7.89 6.55 -24.01
CA ALA A 130 -7.59 6.43 -22.58
C ALA A 130 -6.58 5.31 -22.30
N LEU A 131 -6.73 4.17 -22.98
CA LEU A 131 -5.78 3.06 -22.89
C LEU A 131 -4.40 3.46 -23.43
N ALA A 132 -4.35 4.12 -24.61
CA ALA A 132 -3.10 4.56 -25.21
C ALA A 132 -2.31 5.55 -24.32
N GLU A 133 -3.00 6.51 -23.70
CA GLU A 133 -2.41 7.42 -22.72
C GLU A 133 -1.89 6.68 -21.47
N LEU A 134 -2.63 5.69 -20.95
CA LEU A 134 -2.20 4.91 -19.78
C LEU A 134 -0.99 4.03 -20.08
N SER A 135 -0.98 3.31 -21.21
CA SER A 135 0.16 2.46 -21.60
C SER A 135 1.44 3.30 -21.77
N ALA A 136 1.37 4.40 -22.53
CA ALA A 136 2.50 5.31 -22.71
C ALA A 136 2.93 6.04 -21.41
N ALA A 137 2.03 6.17 -20.43
CA ALA A 137 2.36 6.69 -19.11
C ALA A 137 3.11 5.63 -18.26
N LEU A 138 2.66 4.37 -18.30
CA LEU A 138 3.25 3.28 -17.52
C LEU A 138 4.66 2.94 -18.01
N GLU A 139 4.95 3.05 -19.31
CA GLU A 139 6.31 2.94 -19.88
C GLU A 139 7.32 3.97 -19.35
N LEU A 140 6.87 5.05 -18.71
CA LEU A 140 7.78 6.03 -18.08
C LEU A 140 8.49 5.45 -16.85
N TRP A 141 7.94 4.40 -16.24
CA TRP A 141 8.45 3.78 -15.01
C TRP A 141 9.62 2.84 -15.27
N ARG A 142 10.69 3.00 -14.48
CA ARG A 142 11.98 2.30 -14.64
C ARG A 142 12.46 1.66 -13.34
N GLY A 143 11.52 1.35 -12.45
CA GLY A 143 11.76 0.89 -11.08
C GLY A 143 11.23 1.87 -10.04
N GLU A 144 11.79 1.81 -8.84
CA GLU A 144 11.29 2.53 -7.67
C GLU A 144 11.56 4.04 -7.74
N PRO A 145 10.56 4.91 -7.60
CA PRO A 145 10.75 6.35 -7.73
C PRO A 145 11.63 6.87 -6.60
N PHE A 146 12.51 7.83 -6.90
CA PHE A 146 13.50 8.36 -5.95
C PHE A 146 14.51 7.30 -5.43
N THR A 147 14.83 6.27 -6.24
CA THR A 147 15.84 5.25 -5.88
C THR A 147 17.14 5.89 -5.40
N GLY A 148 17.55 5.54 -4.17
CA GLY A 148 18.80 6.03 -3.56
C GLY A 148 18.68 7.35 -2.77
N PHE A 149 17.47 7.90 -2.63
CA PHE A 149 17.15 8.94 -1.65
C PHE A 149 16.29 8.36 -0.52
N ALA A 150 16.44 8.91 0.68
CA ALA A 150 15.73 8.48 1.88
C ALA A 150 15.43 9.69 2.78
N GLY A 151 14.39 9.57 3.59
CA GLY A 151 13.91 10.62 4.50
C GLY A 151 12.45 10.98 4.25
N PRO A 152 11.73 11.57 5.22
CA PRO A 152 10.26 11.69 5.17
C PRO A 152 9.71 12.37 3.91
N PHE A 153 10.43 13.37 3.39
CA PHE A 153 10.07 14.08 2.15
C PHE A 153 10.08 13.14 0.92
N PHE A 154 11.13 12.34 0.77
CA PHE A 154 11.25 11.41 -0.37
C PHE A 154 10.32 10.21 -0.23
N GLU A 155 10.08 9.72 0.99
CA GLU A 155 9.11 8.63 1.21
C GLU A 155 7.67 9.08 0.92
N ALA A 156 7.29 10.29 1.32
CA ALA A 156 5.98 10.85 0.97
C ALA A 156 5.82 11.04 -0.55
N ALA A 157 6.88 11.51 -1.23
CA ALA A 157 6.87 11.63 -2.69
C ALA A 157 6.80 10.25 -3.39
N ARG A 158 7.59 9.27 -2.92
CA ARG A 158 7.60 7.88 -3.39
C ARG A 158 6.21 7.27 -3.29
N GLN A 159 5.58 7.32 -2.11
CA GLN A 159 4.23 6.78 -1.90
C GLN A 159 3.21 7.47 -2.83
N ARG A 160 3.22 8.80 -2.93
CA ARG A 160 2.28 9.55 -3.79
C ARG A 160 2.31 9.08 -5.25
N TYR A 161 3.49 8.80 -5.80
CA TYR A 161 3.61 8.27 -7.16
C TYR A 161 3.25 6.79 -7.25
N VAL A 162 3.61 5.96 -6.27
CA VAL A 162 3.26 4.53 -6.24
C VAL A 162 1.74 4.32 -6.16
N GLU A 163 1.03 5.09 -5.33
CA GLU A 163 -0.44 5.06 -5.27
C GLU A 163 -1.07 5.51 -6.59
N LEU A 164 -0.50 6.51 -7.27
CA LEU A 164 -0.95 6.96 -8.59
C LEU A 164 -0.67 5.90 -9.66
N ARG A 165 0.45 5.17 -9.59
CA ARG A 165 0.75 4.02 -10.47
C ARG A 165 -0.28 2.91 -10.28
N ALA A 166 -0.57 2.53 -9.04
CA ALA A 166 -1.57 1.50 -8.75
C ALA A 166 -2.95 1.89 -9.30
N THR A 167 -3.38 3.14 -9.14
CA THR A 167 -4.65 3.63 -9.72
C THR A 167 -4.61 3.68 -11.26
N ALA A 168 -3.49 4.06 -11.87
CA ALA A 168 -3.33 4.02 -13.33
C ALA A 168 -3.37 2.57 -13.88
N LEU A 169 -2.76 1.62 -13.18
CA LEU A 169 -2.80 0.19 -13.49
C LEU A 169 -4.19 -0.41 -13.32
N GLU A 170 -4.95 -0.01 -12.31
CA GLU A 170 -6.37 -0.38 -12.18
C GLU A 170 -7.20 0.15 -13.35
N SER A 171 -7.08 1.43 -13.72
CA SER A 171 -7.82 1.98 -14.86
C SER A 171 -7.38 1.34 -16.19
N TRP A 172 -6.10 1.01 -16.37
CA TRP A 172 -5.58 0.27 -17.53
C TRP A 172 -6.19 -1.14 -17.60
N ALA A 173 -6.11 -1.91 -16.50
CA ALA A 173 -6.64 -3.27 -16.45
C ALA A 173 -8.18 -3.34 -16.57
N GLU A 174 -8.90 -2.27 -16.22
CA GLU A 174 -10.35 -2.18 -16.48
C GLU A 174 -10.63 -2.06 -17.98
N LEU A 175 -9.92 -1.15 -18.66
CA LEU A 175 -10.06 -0.93 -20.11
C LEU A 175 -9.63 -2.14 -20.95
N GLU A 176 -8.58 -2.86 -20.56
CA GLU A 176 -8.17 -4.12 -21.23
C GLU A 176 -9.21 -5.25 -21.04
N LEU A 177 -9.88 -5.32 -19.87
CA LEU A 177 -10.95 -6.28 -19.63
C LEU A 177 -12.23 -5.97 -20.40
N ASP A 178 -12.52 -4.69 -20.63
CA ASP A 178 -13.66 -4.22 -21.41
C ASP A 178 -13.39 -4.34 -22.92
N GLN A 179 -12.14 -4.25 -23.37
CA GLN A 179 -11.69 -4.71 -24.70
C GLN A 179 -11.63 -6.25 -24.84
N GLY A 180 -12.03 -6.99 -23.80
CA GLY A 180 -12.14 -8.45 -23.86
C GLY A 180 -10.81 -9.21 -23.76
N ARG A 181 -9.67 -8.57 -23.46
CA ARG A 181 -8.33 -9.23 -23.36
C ARG A 181 -8.10 -10.06 -22.11
N HIS A 182 -9.17 -10.64 -21.57
CA HIS A 182 -9.24 -11.27 -20.26
C HIS A 182 -8.26 -12.45 -20.07
N ARG A 183 -7.84 -13.15 -21.14
CA ARG A 183 -6.84 -14.24 -21.06
C ARG A 183 -5.41 -13.72 -20.93
N GLU A 184 -5.03 -12.77 -21.79
CA GLU A 184 -3.71 -12.14 -21.80
C GLU A 184 -3.42 -11.46 -20.46
N LEU A 185 -4.43 -10.79 -19.91
CA LEU A 185 -4.32 -9.98 -18.70
C LEU A 185 -4.16 -10.78 -17.39
N VAL A 186 -4.40 -12.11 -17.37
CA VAL A 186 -4.27 -12.91 -16.13
C VAL A 186 -2.84 -12.88 -15.58
N GLY A 187 -1.81 -13.01 -16.43
CA GLY A 187 -0.41 -12.98 -16.01
C GLY A 187 -0.05 -11.65 -15.32
N PRO A 188 -0.20 -10.50 -16.02
CA PRO A 188 -0.03 -9.18 -15.43
C PRO A 188 -0.85 -8.96 -14.16
N LEU A 189 -2.11 -9.40 -14.11
CA LEU A 189 -2.94 -9.23 -12.92
C LEU A 189 -2.51 -10.10 -11.72
N VAL A 190 -1.87 -11.25 -11.93
CA VAL A 190 -1.22 -12.01 -10.85
C VAL A 190 -0.01 -11.26 -10.31
N GLU A 191 0.84 -10.72 -11.18
CA GLU A 191 2.01 -9.93 -10.77
C GLU A 191 1.59 -8.65 -10.01
N LEU A 192 0.62 -7.92 -10.54
CA LEU A 192 0.06 -6.71 -9.91
C LEU A 192 -0.66 -7.01 -8.59
N ALA A 193 -1.34 -8.15 -8.48
CA ALA A 193 -1.93 -8.60 -7.22
C ALA A 193 -0.85 -9.05 -6.21
N GLY A 194 0.37 -9.36 -6.65
CA GLY A 194 1.55 -9.58 -5.80
C GLY A 194 2.22 -8.27 -5.37
N GLU A 195 2.40 -7.31 -6.29
CA GLU A 195 2.99 -5.99 -6.02
C GLU A 195 2.09 -5.14 -5.10
N PHE A 196 0.77 -5.21 -5.31
CA PHE A 196 -0.24 -4.41 -4.59
C PHE A 196 -1.23 -5.31 -3.82
N PRO A 197 -0.77 -6.07 -2.81
CA PRO A 197 -1.50 -7.22 -2.26
C PRO A 197 -2.86 -6.87 -1.63
N VAL A 198 -3.02 -5.65 -1.12
CA VAL A 198 -4.26 -5.15 -0.46
C VAL A 198 -5.21 -4.38 -1.39
N ARG A 199 -4.85 -4.14 -2.66
CA ARG A 199 -5.67 -3.37 -3.59
C ARG A 199 -6.80 -4.22 -4.18
N GLU A 200 -7.97 -4.13 -3.56
CA GLU A 200 -9.15 -4.94 -3.91
C GLU A 200 -9.58 -4.82 -5.38
N ARG A 201 -9.43 -3.65 -6.03
CA ARG A 201 -9.82 -3.48 -7.44
C ARG A 201 -8.98 -4.35 -8.39
N LEU A 202 -7.67 -4.48 -8.15
CA LEU A 202 -6.80 -5.42 -8.88
C LEU A 202 -7.19 -6.88 -8.60
N ARG A 203 -7.57 -7.22 -7.37
CA ARG A 203 -8.06 -8.57 -7.00
C ARG A 203 -9.40 -8.91 -7.68
N ARG A 204 -10.32 -7.95 -7.74
CA ARG A 204 -11.60 -8.01 -8.48
C ARG A 204 -11.35 -8.20 -9.98
N GLN A 205 -10.39 -7.48 -10.55
CA GLN A 205 -9.99 -7.60 -11.95
C GLN A 205 -9.36 -8.97 -12.24
N LEU A 206 -8.45 -9.47 -11.40
CA LEU A 206 -7.88 -10.82 -11.52
C LEU A 206 -8.96 -11.90 -11.47
N MET A 207 -9.88 -11.81 -10.52
CA MET A 207 -11.00 -12.73 -10.37
C MET A 207 -11.92 -12.73 -11.61
N LEU A 208 -12.23 -11.56 -12.15
CA LEU A 208 -13.03 -11.42 -13.39
C LEU A 208 -12.28 -11.94 -14.63
N ALA A 209 -10.97 -11.67 -14.73
CA ALA A 209 -10.11 -12.16 -15.81
C ALA A 209 -10.05 -13.70 -15.84
N LEU A 210 -9.84 -14.32 -14.67
CA LEU A 210 -9.86 -15.77 -14.49
C LEU A 210 -11.24 -16.36 -14.83
N TYR A 211 -12.33 -15.78 -14.34
CA TYR A 211 -13.68 -16.25 -14.64
C TYR A 211 -14.01 -16.18 -16.14
N ARG A 212 -13.80 -15.03 -16.78
CA ARG A 212 -13.98 -14.85 -18.25
C ARG A 212 -13.10 -15.80 -19.05
N SER A 213 -11.91 -16.15 -18.54
CA SER A 213 -11.01 -17.16 -19.14
C SER A 213 -11.49 -18.62 -19.02
N GLY A 214 -12.61 -18.88 -18.32
CA GLY A 214 -13.09 -20.23 -18.00
C GLY A 214 -12.44 -20.85 -16.74
N ARG A 215 -11.58 -20.11 -16.04
CA ARG A 215 -10.79 -20.57 -14.88
C ARG A 215 -11.53 -20.29 -13.57
N GLN A 216 -12.81 -20.69 -13.50
CA GLN A 216 -13.72 -20.40 -12.37
C GLN A 216 -13.17 -20.87 -11.01
N ALA A 217 -12.57 -22.07 -10.94
CA ALA A 217 -11.99 -22.60 -9.71
C ALA A 217 -10.84 -21.73 -9.16
N GLU A 218 -10.04 -21.14 -10.05
CA GLU A 218 -8.94 -20.24 -9.70
C GLU A 218 -9.44 -18.83 -9.35
N ALA A 219 -10.49 -18.35 -10.01
CA ALA A 219 -11.18 -17.11 -9.62
C ALA A 219 -11.70 -17.20 -8.16
N LEU A 220 -12.32 -18.34 -7.80
CA LEU A 220 -12.75 -18.62 -6.43
C LEU A 220 -11.59 -18.83 -5.45
N ALA A 221 -10.43 -19.31 -5.91
CA ALA A 221 -9.21 -19.37 -5.08
C ALA A 221 -8.66 -17.97 -4.78
N ALA A 222 -8.51 -17.12 -5.81
CA ALA A 222 -8.02 -15.75 -5.66
C ALA A 222 -8.88 -14.89 -4.70
N TYR A 223 -10.19 -15.16 -4.60
CA TYR A 223 -11.04 -14.60 -3.56
C TYR A 223 -10.67 -15.09 -2.15
N ARG A 224 -10.57 -16.42 -1.94
CA ARG A 224 -10.25 -17.01 -0.63
C ARG A 224 -8.87 -16.60 -0.13
N ASP A 225 -7.88 -16.56 -1.00
CA ASP A 225 -6.52 -16.15 -0.66
C ASP A 225 -6.47 -14.68 -0.21
N PHE A 226 -7.33 -13.82 -0.79
CA PHE A 226 -7.47 -12.42 -0.41
C PHE A 226 -8.30 -12.23 0.87
N ASP A 227 -9.37 -13.00 1.06
CA ASP A 227 -10.15 -13.04 2.31
C ASP A 227 -9.27 -13.49 3.49
N GLU A 228 -8.44 -14.52 3.33
CA GLU A 228 -7.46 -14.92 4.34
C GLU A 228 -6.43 -13.81 4.59
N LEU A 229 -5.86 -13.20 3.54
CA LEU A 229 -4.92 -12.08 3.65
C LEU A 229 -5.49 -10.91 4.47
N LEU A 230 -6.74 -10.52 4.19
CA LEU A 230 -7.42 -9.43 4.91
C LEU A 230 -7.75 -9.82 6.36
N ARG A 231 -8.22 -11.03 6.62
CA ARG A 231 -8.52 -11.51 7.98
C ARG A 231 -7.27 -11.64 8.85
N ASP A 232 -6.22 -12.31 8.37
CA ASP A 232 -4.97 -12.54 9.13
C ASP A 232 -4.14 -11.25 9.26
N GLY A 233 -3.97 -10.50 8.16
CA GLY A 233 -3.13 -9.30 8.12
C GLY A 233 -3.75 -8.10 8.84
N TYR A 234 -5.02 -7.82 8.55
CA TYR A 234 -5.67 -6.56 8.89
C TYR A 234 -6.82 -6.76 9.90
N GLY A 235 -7.53 -7.87 9.83
CA GLY A 235 -8.72 -8.16 10.64
C GLY A 235 -9.98 -7.53 10.07
N ILE A 236 -10.09 -7.48 8.73
CA ILE A 236 -11.24 -7.00 7.97
C ILE A 236 -11.66 -8.08 6.95
N GLU A 237 -12.82 -7.90 6.32
CA GLU A 237 -13.31 -8.74 5.22
C GLU A 237 -13.20 -8.00 3.87
N PRO A 238 -13.27 -8.70 2.72
CA PRO A 238 -13.43 -8.09 1.41
C PRO A 238 -14.66 -7.19 1.30
N GLY A 239 -14.54 -6.13 0.51
CA GLY A 239 -15.59 -5.14 0.25
C GLY A 239 -16.74 -5.65 -0.63
N GLU A 240 -17.82 -4.88 -0.65
CA GLU A 240 -19.10 -5.25 -1.26
C GLU A 240 -18.96 -5.70 -2.72
N GLN A 241 -18.14 -5.01 -3.52
CA GLN A 241 -17.95 -5.31 -4.94
C GLN A 241 -17.27 -6.67 -5.18
N LEU A 242 -16.28 -7.03 -4.36
CA LEU A 242 -15.60 -8.31 -4.49
C LEU A 242 -16.46 -9.46 -3.90
N ARG A 243 -17.25 -9.20 -2.86
CA ARG A 243 -18.25 -10.16 -2.34
C ARG A 243 -19.39 -10.43 -3.33
N GLU A 244 -19.86 -9.41 -4.04
CA GLU A 244 -20.83 -9.55 -5.13
C GLU A 244 -20.25 -10.37 -6.30
N LEU A 245 -19.05 -10.02 -6.77
CA LEU A 245 -18.36 -10.80 -7.81
C LEU A 245 -18.19 -12.27 -7.39
N HIS A 246 -17.83 -12.53 -6.14
CA HIS A 246 -17.74 -13.89 -5.61
C HIS A 246 -19.07 -14.65 -5.65
N ARG A 247 -20.19 -14.02 -5.24
CA ARG A 247 -21.53 -14.64 -5.37
C ARG A 247 -21.89 -14.94 -6.82
N ARG A 248 -21.68 -13.99 -7.75
CA ARG A 248 -21.97 -14.16 -9.19
C ARG A 248 -21.09 -15.21 -9.86
N VAL A 249 -19.82 -15.32 -9.46
CA VAL A 249 -18.90 -16.38 -9.92
C VAL A 249 -19.28 -17.75 -9.33
N LEU A 250 -19.77 -17.83 -8.09
CA LEU A 250 -20.31 -19.07 -7.50
C LEU A 250 -21.57 -19.56 -8.24
N SER A 251 -22.46 -18.66 -8.65
CA SER A 251 -23.67 -19.00 -9.42
C SER A 251 -23.44 -19.19 -10.92
N ALA A 252 -22.18 -19.12 -11.39
CA ALA A 252 -21.80 -19.17 -12.80
C ALA A 252 -22.61 -18.19 -13.70
N ASP A 253 -22.79 -16.96 -13.22
CA ASP A 253 -23.62 -15.95 -13.88
C ASP A 253 -23.13 -15.59 -15.30
N PRO A 254 -23.94 -15.82 -16.36
CA PRO A 254 -23.57 -15.48 -17.72
C PRO A 254 -23.40 -13.96 -17.93
N ALA A 255 -24.04 -13.10 -17.13
CA ALA A 255 -23.89 -11.65 -17.21
C ALA A 255 -22.56 -11.11 -16.63
N LEU A 256 -21.61 -11.99 -16.28
CA LEU A 256 -20.20 -11.65 -16.05
C LEU A 256 -19.31 -11.89 -17.27
N LEU A 257 -19.74 -12.74 -18.20
CA LEU A 257 -19.02 -12.99 -19.45
C LEU A 257 -19.07 -11.74 -20.33
N PRO A 258 -18.09 -11.52 -21.24
CA PRO A 258 -18.29 -10.55 -22.31
C PRO A 258 -19.52 -10.98 -23.13
N ALA A 259 -20.26 -10.00 -23.68
CA ALA A 259 -21.26 -10.32 -24.68
C ALA A 259 -20.59 -11.13 -25.81
N PRO A 260 -21.24 -12.16 -26.38
CA PRO A 260 -20.73 -12.78 -27.59
C PRO A 260 -20.58 -11.70 -28.65
N ASP A 261 -19.39 -11.65 -29.26
CA ASP A 261 -19.12 -10.75 -30.38
C ASP A 261 -20.25 -10.90 -31.41
N PRO A 262 -20.81 -9.82 -31.97
CA PRO A 262 -21.66 -9.90 -33.16
C PRO A 262 -20.79 -10.26 -34.37
N GLY A 263 -20.24 -11.47 -34.33
CA GLY A 263 -19.44 -12.04 -35.40
C GLY A 263 -20.25 -12.04 -36.70
N PRO A 264 -19.56 -12.01 -37.86
CA PRO A 264 -20.23 -11.95 -39.14
C PRO A 264 -21.23 -13.10 -39.25
N VAL A 265 -22.52 -12.75 -39.35
CA VAL A 265 -23.61 -13.73 -39.53
C VAL A 265 -23.24 -14.58 -40.74
N ALA A 266 -23.14 -15.89 -40.52
CA ALA A 266 -22.73 -16.83 -41.56
C ALA A 266 -23.81 -16.92 -42.64
N ALA A 267 -23.71 -16.02 -43.63
CA ALA A 267 -24.18 -16.32 -44.97
C ALA A 267 -23.47 -17.58 -45.48
N ASP A 268 -24.18 -18.40 -46.24
CA ASP A 268 -23.74 -19.68 -46.80
C ASP A 268 -23.33 -20.75 -45.77
N ALA A 269 -24.31 -21.15 -44.94
CA ALA A 269 -24.52 -22.58 -44.67
C ALA A 269 -25.52 -23.14 -45.71
N PRO A 270 -25.12 -24.03 -46.64
CA PRO A 270 -26.04 -24.58 -47.63
C PRO A 270 -27.14 -25.43 -47.01
N ALA A 271 -28.39 -25.23 -47.46
CA ALA A 271 -29.51 -26.09 -47.06
C ALA A 271 -29.35 -27.52 -47.64
N PRO A 272 -29.81 -28.57 -46.93
CA PRO A 272 -29.75 -29.93 -47.45
C PRO A 272 -30.69 -30.10 -48.67
N PRO A 273 -30.30 -30.88 -49.69
CA PRO A 273 -31.13 -31.09 -50.87
C PRO A 273 -32.35 -31.97 -50.55
N ALA A 274 -33.54 -31.50 -50.93
CA ALA A 274 -34.75 -32.33 -50.93
C ALA A 274 -34.81 -33.20 -52.20
N GLU A 275 -35.17 -34.46 -52.05
CA GLU A 275 -35.43 -35.35 -53.18
C GLU A 275 -36.72 -34.94 -53.90
N THR A 276 -36.72 -34.94 -55.23
CA THR A 276 -37.95 -34.96 -56.04
C THR A 276 -37.64 -35.68 -57.36
N VAL A 277 -38.59 -36.51 -57.81
CA VAL A 277 -38.39 -37.55 -58.83
C VAL A 277 -39.08 -37.18 -60.15
N ALA A 278 -38.45 -37.62 -61.25
CA ALA A 278 -38.97 -37.69 -62.63
C ALA A 278 -39.03 -36.42 -63.50
N ALA A 279 -38.97 -36.72 -64.80
CA ALA A 279 -39.06 -35.88 -66.00
C ALA A 279 -39.54 -36.84 -67.15
N PRO A 280 -39.62 -36.48 -68.45
CA PRO A 280 -39.38 -35.20 -69.11
C PRO A 280 -40.61 -34.74 -69.97
N PRO A 281 -40.55 -34.44 -71.29
CA PRO A 281 -40.62 -33.05 -71.73
C PRO A 281 -41.71 -32.72 -72.79
N ALA A 282 -41.97 -31.43 -72.99
CA ALA A 282 -42.59 -30.89 -74.20
C ALA A 282 -41.98 -29.52 -74.56
N ALA A 283 -41.86 -29.22 -75.85
CA ALA A 283 -41.10 -28.08 -76.37
C ALA A 283 -41.90 -26.77 -76.44
N THR A 284 -41.20 -25.62 -76.46
CA THR A 284 -41.21 -24.61 -77.57
C THR A 284 -40.73 -23.23 -77.07
N ALA A 285 -39.81 -22.62 -77.82
CA ALA A 285 -39.34 -21.23 -77.66
C ALA A 285 -40.13 -20.32 -78.66
N PRO A 286 -40.18 -18.95 -78.55
CA PRO A 286 -39.07 -18.10 -78.07
C PRO A 286 -39.42 -16.76 -77.37
N ALA A 287 -38.33 -16.06 -77.01
CA ALA A 287 -38.12 -14.60 -77.02
C ALA A 287 -38.81 -13.66 -75.98
N GLU A 288 -37.91 -13.00 -75.23
CA GLU A 288 -37.96 -11.62 -74.71
C GLU A 288 -38.88 -11.24 -73.51
N PRO A 289 -38.51 -10.17 -72.74
CA PRO A 289 -38.76 -10.16 -71.29
C PRO A 289 -39.53 -8.93 -70.75
N PRO A 290 -39.93 -8.95 -69.46
CA PRO A 290 -40.33 -7.74 -68.74
C PRO A 290 -39.44 -7.39 -67.53
N ALA A 291 -38.96 -6.14 -67.54
CA ALA A 291 -38.83 -5.22 -66.41
C ALA A 291 -38.20 -5.67 -65.06
N ARG A 292 -37.03 -5.09 -64.76
CA ARG A 292 -36.87 -4.12 -63.64
C ARG A 292 -35.81 -3.08 -64.00
N ASN A 293 -36.21 -1.82 -64.15
CA ASN A 293 -35.30 -0.67 -64.21
C ASN A 293 -36.00 0.54 -63.58
N ALA A 294 -35.27 1.27 -62.73
CA ALA A 294 -35.70 2.56 -62.17
C ALA A 294 -35.01 3.71 -62.95
N PRO A 295 -35.74 4.78 -63.30
CA PRO A 295 -35.18 6.06 -63.73
C PRO A 295 -35.28 7.13 -62.60
N PRO A 296 -34.70 8.34 -62.76
CA PRO A 296 -33.91 8.94 -61.67
C PRO A 296 -34.25 10.41 -61.36
N ALA A 297 -33.31 11.11 -60.67
CA ALA A 297 -32.95 12.54 -60.75
C ALA A 297 -32.95 13.33 -59.40
N PRO A 298 -32.05 14.33 -59.23
CA PRO A 298 -31.94 15.20 -58.03
C PRO A 298 -32.30 16.69 -58.33
N PRO A 299 -32.06 17.67 -57.42
CA PRO A 299 -31.90 17.62 -55.96
C PRO A 299 -33.16 18.17 -55.24
N PRO A 300 -33.41 19.49 -54.90
CA PRO A 300 -32.56 20.69 -54.70
C PRO A 300 -32.55 21.25 -53.25
N ALA A 301 -31.57 22.14 -52.97
CA ALA A 301 -31.55 23.23 -51.97
C ALA A 301 -31.79 22.97 -50.45
N SER A 302 -30.96 23.62 -49.62
CA SER A 302 -31.31 24.10 -48.27
C SER A 302 -30.69 25.49 -48.07
N ALA A 303 -31.35 26.36 -47.30
CA ALA A 303 -31.05 27.80 -47.28
C ALA A 303 -31.32 28.45 -45.91
N ALA A 304 -30.80 29.68 -45.79
CA ALA A 304 -31.08 30.69 -44.75
C ALA A 304 -30.59 30.44 -43.31
N ILE A 305 -29.71 31.34 -42.89
CA ILE A 305 -29.38 31.66 -41.49
C ILE A 305 -30.53 32.53 -40.91
N PRO A 306 -30.93 32.34 -39.64
CA PRO A 306 -31.58 33.39 -38.86
C PRO A 306 -30.58 34.06 -37.91
N SER A 307 -30.33 35.35 -38.08
CA SER A 307 -29.63 36.18 -37.07
C SER A 307 -30.65 36.66 -36.02
N GLY A 308 -30.36 36.44 -34.74
CA GLY A 308 -31.24 36.85 -33.62
C GLY A 308 -30.48 37.62 -32.55
N THR A 309 -30.70 38.92 -32.48
CA THR A 309 -30.01 39.83 -31.55
C THR A 309 -30.67 39.80 -30.16
N GLY A 310 -29.89 39.63 -29.08
CA GLY A 310 -30.36 39.71 -27.70
C GLY A 310 -29.24 40.15 -26.73
N PRO A 311 -29.57 40.87 -25.64
CA PRO A 311 -28.57 41.45 -24.74
C PRO A 311 -27.94 40.42 -23.79
N ALA A 312 -26.71 40.68 -23.35
CA ALA A 312 -25.97 39.81 -22.45
C ALA A 312 -26.52 39.84 -21.00
N PRO A 313 -26.73 38.67 -20.36
CA PRO A 313 -26.91 38.57 -18.92
C PRO A 313 -25.59 38.85 -18.15
N PRO A 314 -25.64 39.28 -16.89
CA PRO A 314 -24.45 39.66 -16.11
C PRO A 314 -23.65 38.46 -15.58
N LEU A 315 -22.38 38.72 -15.25
CA LEU A 315 -21.51 37.79 -14.51
C LEU A 315 -22.08 37.47 -13.12
N PRO A 316 -22.25 36.20 -12.74
CA PRO A 316 -22.43 35.81 -11.35
C PRO A 316 -21.17 36.15 -10.55
N GLY A 317 -21.33 36.83 -9.41
CA GLY A 317 -20.22 37.36 -8.62
C GLY A 317 -19.43 36.30 -7.83
N TYR A 318 -18.31 36.72 -7.26
CA TYR A 318 -17.51 35.93 -6.32
C TYR A 318 -18.33 35.49 -5.10
N GLY A 319 -18.55 34.18 -4.96
CA GLY A 319 -18.94 33.56 -3.69
C GLY A 319 -17.72 33.33 -2.78
N PRO A 320 -17.92 33.19 -1.46
CA PRO A 320 -16.84 32.83 -0.52
C PRO A 320 -16.30 31.42 -0.79
N PRO A 321 -15.05 31.12 -0.39
CA PRO A 321 -14.38 29.86 -0.75
C PRO A 321 -15.03 28.63 -0.09
N GLY A 322 -15.35 27.62 -0.91
CA GLY A 322 -15.80 26.31 -0.43
C GLY A 322 -14.69 25.55 0.30
N LEU A 323 -15.06 24.78 1.32
CA LEU A 323 -14.11 24.13 2.23
C LEU A 323 -13.40 22.93 1.58
N LEU A 324 -12.09 22.88 1.76
CA LEU A 324 -11.27 21.65 1.65
C LEU A 324 -11.05 21.05 3.05
N PRO A 325 -11.11 19.72 3.24
CA PRO A 325 -10.82 19.11 4.54
C PRO A 325 -9.29 19.12 4.89
N PRO A 326 -8.87 19.18 6.19
CA PRO A 326 -7.44 19.37 6.59
C PRO A 326 -6.52 18.10 6.55
N PRO A 327 -5.25 18.17 7.07
CA PRO A 327 -4.31 17.06 7.42
C PRO A 327 -4.84 15.78 8.09
N PRO A 328 -4.05 14.81 8.67
CA PRO A 328 -2.62 14.85 8.97
C PRO A 328 -1.81 13.49 9.02
N ILE A 329 -0.54 13.59 9.46
CA ILE A 329 0.23 12.78 10.45
C ILE A 329 0.06 11.23 10.56
N LEU A 330 0.96 10.44 9.96
CA LEU A 330 1.26 9.03 10.30
C LEU A 330 1.91 8.89 11.70
N PRO A 331 1.78 7.72 12.40
CA PRO A 331 2.94 6.83 12.61
C PRO A 331 2.54 5.32 12.75
N PRO A 332 3.43 4.34 13.13
CA PRO A 332 4.88 4.37 13.32
C PRO A 332 5.71 3.39 12.43
N ARG A 333 7.05 3.51 12.53
CA ARG A 333 8.10 2.76 11.78
C ARG A 333 7.95 1.22 11.75
N ARG A 334 8.17 0.63 10.57
CA ARG A 334 8.85 -0.68 10.41
C ARG A 334 10.22 -0.41 9.78
N ARG A 335 11.37 -0.71 10.41
CA ARG A 335 11.96 -2.03 10.76
C ARG A 335 12.10 -2.96 9.55
N ARG A 336 13.35 -3.40 9.31
CA ARG A 336 13.79 -4.32 8.24
C ARG A 336 12.83 -5.49 8.02
N TRP A 337 12.53 -5.79 6.76
CA TRP A 337 12.02 -7.09 6.31
C TRP A 337 13.19 -8.01 5.91
N PRO A 338 13.31 -9.20 6.52
CA PRO A 338 14.10 -10.30 5.98
C PRO A 338 13.21 -11.49 5.58
N ALA A 339 13.32 -11.92 4.32
CA ALA A 339 12.83 -13.18 3.74
C ALA A 339 11.32 -13.54 3.88
N GLU A 340 10.79 -14.19 2.85
CA GLU A 340 9.42 -14.73 2.89
C GLU A 340 9.25 -15.80 3.97
N PRO A 341 8.11 -15.86 4.67
CA PRO A 341 7.80 -16.95 5.58
C PRO A 341 7.47 -18.22 4.77
N ALA A 342 8.38 -19.18 4.79
CA ALA A 342 8.17 -20.49 4.17
C ALA A 342 6.80 -21.11 4.54
N PRO A 343 6.14 -21.84 3.62
CA PRO A 343 4.73 -22.21 3.74
C PRO A 343 4.43 -22.99 5.02
N ARG A 344 3.23 -22.77 5.57
CA ARG A 344 2.83 -23.17 6.94
C ARG A 344 3.02 -24.67 7.21
N TRP A 345 2.85 -25.52 6.20
CA TRP A 345 3.10 -26.96 6.29
C TRP A 345 4.60 -27.29 6.38
N LEU A 346 5.46 -26.61 5.62
CA LEU A 346 6.91 -26.86 5.57
C LEU A 346 7.57 -26.53 6.91
N ALA A 347 7.15 -25.44 7.58
CA ALA A 347 7.66 -25.10 8.91
C ALA A 347 7.26 -26.13 9.99
N ASN A 348 6.07 -26.72 9.88
CA ASN A 348 5.64 -27.81 10.75
C ASN A 348 6.40 -29.10 10.41
N LEU A 349 6.50 -29.46 9.13
CA LEU A 349 7.21 -30.64 8.62
C LEU A 349 8.70 -30.62 9.02
N ALA A 350 9.37 -29.49 8.88
CA ALA A 350 10.77 -29.33 9.33
C ALA A 350 10.91 -29.47 10.85
N THR A 351 9.90 -29.07 11.63
CA THR A 351 9.88 -29.30 13.08
C THR A 351 9.69 -30.80 13.39
N THR A 352 8.74 -31.48 12.75
CA THR A 352 8.48 -32.91 13.01
C THR A 352 9.60 -33.81 12.52
N LEU A 353 10.16 -33.56 11.33
CA LEU A 353 11.35 -34.24 10.83
C LEU A 353 12.58 -33.97 11.73
N GLY A 354 12.80 -32.72 12.14
CA GLY A 354 13.89 -32.36 13.03
C GLY A 354 13.81 -33.05 14.38
N THR A 355 12.63 -33.03 15.03
CA THR A 355 12.42 -33.73 16.31
C THR A 355 12.53 -35.25 16.13
N LEU A 356 11.95 -35.84 15.07
CA LEU A 356 12.06 -37.28 14.81
C LEU A 356 13.52 -37.70 14.60
N LEU A 357 14.32 -36.91 13.88
CA LEU A 357 15.74 -37.17 13.65
C LEU A 357 16.56 -37.05 14.95
N VAL A 358 16.25 -36.12 15.84
CA VAL A 358 16.84 -36.06 17.20
C VAL A 358 16.46 -37.28 18.04
N LEU A 359 15.19 -37.71 18.00
CA LEU A 359 14.70 -38.86 18.76
C LEU A 359 15.35 -40.18 18.31
N VAL A 360 15.47 -40.40 16.99
CA VAL A 360 16.12 -41.58 16.41
C VAL A 360 17.64 -41.58 16.63
N SER A 361 18.28 -40.40 16.63
CA SER A 361 19.72 -40.27 16.87
C SER A 361 20.13 -40.14 18.33
N LEU A 362 19.26 -40.46 19.30
CA LEU A 362 19.52 -40.36 20.74
C LEU A 362 20.11 -38.99 21.18
N GLY A 363 19.76 -37.92 20.48
CA GLY A 363 20.29 -36.57 20.73
C GLY A 363 21.61 -36.23 20.03
N PHE A 364 22.37 -37.18 19.48
CA PHE A 364 23.71 -36.95 18.91
C PHE A 364 23.74 -35.94 17.75
N ILE A 365 22.67 -35.83 16.95
CA ILE A 365 22.61 -34.94 15.77
C ILE A 365 22.04 -33.54 16.14
N THR A 366 21.70 -33.29 17.41
CA THR A 366 21.10 -32.02 17.88
C THR A 366 21.95 -30.80 17.51
N TRP A 367 23.28 -30.89 17.65
CA TRP A 367 24.20 -29.79 17.33
C TRP A 367 24.06 -29.33 15.86
N LEU A 368 24.00 -30.28 14.93
CA LEU A 368 23.91 -30.04 13.50
C LEU A 368 22.55 -29.42 13.13
N ILE A 369 21.47 -29.91 13.70
CA ILE A 369 20.11 -29.39 13.47
C ILE A 369 20.00 -27.95 14.01
N VAL A 370 20.51 -27.68 15.21
CA VAL A 370 20.56 -26.32 15.78
C VAL A 370 21.44 -25.39 14.94
N PHE A 371 22.56 -25.88 14.40
CA PHE A 371 23.47 -25.10 13.55
C PHE A 371 22.85 -24.78 12.17
N VAL A 372 22.17 -25.72 11.53
CA VAL A 372 21.39 -25.47 10.30
C VAL A 372 20.29 -24.42 10.55
N TYR A 373 19.57 -24.52 11.68
CA TYR A 373 18.61 -23.49 12.09
C TYR A 373 19.27 -22.14 12.42
N ALA A 374 20.53 -22.12 12.89
CA ALA A 374 21.28 -20.89 13.15
C ALA A 374 21.65 -20.15 11.87
N VAL A 375 22.14 -20.89 10.85
CA VAL A 375 22.45 -20.36 9.52
C VAL A 375 21.16 -19.86 8.85
N TRP A 376 20.12 -20.68 8.79
CA TRP A 376 18.84 -20.33 8.15
C TRP A 376 18.15 -19.11 8.77
N ARG A 377 18.33 -18.88 10.09
CA ARG A 377 17.74 -17.73 10.82
C ARG A 377 18.73 -16.59 11.08
N GLN A 378 19.96 -16.66 10.56
CA GLN A 378 21.08 -15.74 10.81
C GLN A 378 21.20 -15.32 12.29
N SER A 379 21.20 -16.31 13.19
CA SER A 379 21.17 -16.07 14.65
C SER A 379 22.43 -16.58 15.34
N GLY A 380 23.34 -15.66 15.69
CA GLY A 380 24.57 -16.00 16.43
C GLY A 380 24.31 -16.68 17.79
N ARG A 381 23.15 -16.44 18.42
CA ARG A 381 22.74 -17.15 19.65
C ARG A 381 22.44 -18.63 19.41
N LEU A 382 21.88 -18.98 18.24
CA LEU A 382 21.68 -20.39 17.86
C LEU A 382 22.99 -21.03 17.41
N ALA A 383 23.90 -20.27 16.77
CA ALA A 383 25.22 -20.79 16.41
C ALA A 383 26.03 -21.16 17.67
N LEU A 384 26.01 -20.30 18.69
CA LEU A 384 26.62 -20.56 19.99
C LEU A 384 25.99 -21.79 20.69
N ALA A 385 24.66 -21.94 20.62
CA ALA A 385 23.99 -23.14 21.16
C ALA A 385 24.39 -24.43 20.41
N GLY A 386 24.50 -24.39 19.08
CA GLY A 386 24.97 -25.51 18.27
C GLY A 386 26.41 -25.92 18.62
N VAL A 387 27.31 -24.94 18.76
CA VAL A 387 28.68 -25.19 19.25
C VAL A 387 28.67 -25.76 20.68
N GLY A 388 27.78 -25.29 21.56
CA GLY A 388 27.61 -25.84 22.90
C GLY A 388 27.26 -27.34 22.90
N TYR A 389 26.29 -27.76 22.08
CA TYR A 389 25.97 -29.19 21.92
C TYR A 389 27.13 -29.99 21.33
N LEU A 390 27.89 -29.43 20.38
CA LEU A 390 29.07 -30.10 19.81
C LEU A 390 30.17 -30.28 20.86
N VAL A 391 30.44 -29.28 21.70
CA VAL A 391 31.42 -29.36 22.79
C VAL A 391 30.99 -30.38 23.86
N VAL A 392 29.70 -30.44 24.21
CA VAL A 392 29.15 -31.46 25.12
C VAL A 392 29.29 -32.86 24.54
N LEU A 393 29.04 -33.04 23.24
CA LEU A 393 29.22 -34.32 22.54
C LEU A 393 30.69 -34.75 22.50
N VAL A 394 31.60 -33.87 22.06
CA VAL A 394 33.03 -34.17 22.00
C VAL A 394 33.60 -34.45 23.40
N GLY A 395 33.18 -33.68 24.42
CA GLY A 395 33.55 -33.93 25.80
C GLY A 395 33.11 -35.30 26.31
N PHE A 396 31.91 -35.76 25.95
CA PHE A 396 31.45 -37.11 26.27
C PHE A 396 32.23 -38.21 25.55
N ILE A 397 32.54 -38.03 24.26
CA ILE A 397 33.37 -38.99 23.50
C ILE A 397 34.75 -39.11 24.16
N VAL A 398 35.39 -37.98 24.51
CA VAL A 398 36.68 -37.96 25.20
C VAL A 398 36.59 -38.59 26.59
N VAL A 399 35.52 -38.37 27.35
CA VAL A 399 35.32 -39.04 28.65
C VAL A 399 35.16 -40.55 28.48
N LEU A 400 34.40 -41.01 27.48
CA LEU A 400 34.20 -42.43 27.18
C LEU A 400 35.51 -43.11 26.73
N GLU A 401 36.30 -42.45 25.88
CA GLU A 401 37.63 -42.90 25.45
C GLU A 401 38.65 -42.96 26.60
N ASN A 402 38.51 -42.10 27.62
CA ASN A 402 39.35 -42.13 28.83
C ASN A 402 38.79 -43.03 29.96
N MET A 403 37.57 -43.54 29.85
CA MET A 403 36.96 -44.40 30.88
C MET A 403 37.41 -45.86 30.78
N ASN A 404 37.63 -46.40 29.57
CA ASN A 404 38.13 -47.77 29.43
C ASN A 404 39.22 -47.92 28.35
N PRO A 405 40.49 -48.14 28.74
CA PRO A 405 41.58 -48.42 27.81
C PRO A 405 41.69 -49.90 27.39
N ASP A 406 40.92 -50.82 28.00
CA ASP A 406 41.09 -52.27 27.85
C ASP A 406 39.81 -52.94 27.30
N PRO A 407 39.81 -53.45 26.05
CA PRO A 407 38.58 -53.83 25.35
C PRO A 407 37.90 -55.11 25.87
N GLU A 408 38.53 -55.83 26.81
CA GLU A 408 37.97 -57.04 27.44
C GLU A 408 37.41 -56.77 28.86
N ALA A 409 37.51 -55.55 29.38
CA ALA A 409 36.97 -55.20 30.69
C ALA A 409 35.44 -54.99 30.67
N GLU A 410 34.73 -55.61 31.61
CA GLU A 410 33.29 -55.35 31.82
C GLU A 410 33.06 -53.95 32.40
N LEU A 411 32.10 -53.21 31.84
CA LEU A 411 31.72 -51.88 32.32
C LEU A 411 31.18 -51.93 33.75
N THR A 412 31.67 -51.04 34.61
CA THR A 412 31.18 -50.91 35.98
C THR A 412 29.74 -50.39 35.99
N ASP A 413 28.89 -50.85 36.91
CA ASP A 413 27.51 -50.35 37.09
C ASP A 413 27.43 -48.81 37.06
N PHE A 414 28.36 -48.14 37.75
CA PHE A 414 28.45 -46.68 37.82
C PHE A 414 28.69 -46.02 36.45
N GLU A 415 29.52 -46.63 35.61
CA GLU A 415 29.84 -46.15 34.26
C GLU A 415 28.63 -46.37 33.33
N GLY A 416 27.96 -47.52 33.46
CA GLY A 416 26.67 -47.79 32.81
C GLY A 416 25.60 -46.75 33.17
N PHE A 417 25.44 -46.43 34.46
CA PHE A 417 24.51 -45.39 34.91
C PHE A 417 24.91 -43.98 34.42
N TYR A 418 26.20 -43.65 34.39
CA TYR A 418 26.70 -42.37 33.86
C TYR A 418 26.39 -42.22 32.36
N ILE A 419 26.72 -43.24 31.56
CA ILE A 419 26.44 -43.28 30.12
C ILE A 419 24.93 -43.18 29.86
N LEU A 420 24.11 -43.99 30.56
CA LEU A 420 22.66 -43.99 30.39
C LEU A 420 22.03 -42.64 30.78
N GLY A 421 22.46 -42.05 31.90
CA GLY A 421 22.00 -40.72 32.33
C GLY A 421 22.41 -39.60 31.37
N PHE A 422 23.61 -39.65 30.83
CA PHE A 422 24.07 -38.71 29.80
C PHE A 422 23.22 -38.81 28.53
N LEU A 423 23.00 -40.03 28.02
CA LEU A 423 22.17 -40.28 26.83
C LEU A 423 20.73 -39.78 27.03
N LEU A 424 20.08 -40.12 28.15
CA LEU A 424 18.72 -39.69 28.46
C LEU A 424 18.60 -38.16 28.58
N SER A 425 19.56 -37.51 29.22
CA SER A 425 19.56 -36.05 29.37
C SER A 425 19.79 -35.33 28.04
N CYS A 426 20.69 -35.82 27.17
CA CYS A 426 20.91 -35.29 25.83
C CYS A 426 19.68 -35.47 24.92
N TRP A 427 19.04 -36.64 24.98
CA TRP A 427 17.81 -36.95 24.24
C TRP A 427 16.65 -36.01 24.62
N ALA A 428 16.39 -35.86 25.93
CA ALA A 428 15.34 -34.98 26.44
C ALA A 428 15.63 -33.49 26.15
N ALA A 429 16.87 -33.03 26.38
CA ALA A 429 17.25 -31.64 26.14
C ALA A 429 17.23 -31.28 24.64
N GLY A 430 17.68 -32.18 23.77
CA GLY A 430 17.68 -31.98 22.32
C GLY A 430 16.26 -31.91 21.75
N ALA A 431 15.39 -32.85 22.12
CA ALA A 431 14.00 -32.85 21.69
C ALA A 431 13.25 -31.58 22.15
N LEU A 432 13.44 -31.18 23.42
CA LEU A 432 12.84 -29.94 23.95
C LEU A 432 13.35 -28.70 23.21
N HIS A 433 14.65 -28.61 22.91
CA HIS A 433 15.22 -27.47 22.19
C HIS A 433 14.63 -27.35 20.77
N VAL A 434 14.58 -28.45 20.01
CA VAL A 434 14.04 -28.43 18.63
C VAL A 434 12.55 -28.11 18.60
N VAL A 435 11.77 -28.60 19.57
CA VAL A 435 10.35 -28.21 19.74
C VAL A 435 10.22 -26.70 20.03
N LEU A 436 11.08 -26.13 20.90
CA LEU A 436 11.08 -24.70 21.21
C LEU A 436 11.61 -23.80 20.07
N LEU A 437 12.34 -24.35 19.08
CA LEU A 437 12.68 -23.60 17.86
C LEU A 437 11.43 -23.25 17.04
N ASN A 438 10.29 -23.92 17.23
CA ASN A 438 9.05 -23.54 16.57
C ASN A 438 8.40 -22.33 17.26
N ARG A 439 8.40 -21.18 16.57
CA ARG A 439 7.82 -19.90 17.05
C ARG A 439 6.36 -20.02 17.51
N ARG A 440 5.58 -20.97 16.98
CA ARG A 440 4.17 -21.18 17.38
C ARG A 440 4.07 -21.89 18.73
N VAL A 441 4.88 -22.93 18.95
CA VAL A 441 4.96 -23.64 20.24
C VAL A 441 5.49 -22.70 21.32
N TRP A 442 6.56 -21.95 21.03
CA TRP A 442 7.10 -20.94 21.94
C TRP A 442 6.06 -19.86 22.31
N ALA A 443 5.23 -19.41 21.36
CA ALA A 443 4.16 -18.45 21.62
C ALA A 443 2.97 -19.02 22.43
N LEU A 444 2.75 -20.33 22.41
CA LEU A 444 1.80 -21.02 23.29
C LEU A 444 2.36 -21.14 24.73
N VAL A 445 3.61 -21.61 24.86
CA VAL A 445 4.27 -21.84 26.17
C VAL A 445 4.50 -20.54 26.95
N THR A 446 4.82 -19.43 26.28
CA THR A 446 5.15 -18.14 26.93
C THR A 446 3.96 -17.20 27.19
N GLY A 447 2.80 -17.42 26.55
CA GLY A 447 1.56 -16.64 26.73
C GLY A 447 1.56 -15.16 26.27
N GLY A 448 2.63 -14.40 26.50
CA GLY A 448 2.66 -12.93 26.42
C GLY A 448 2.41 -12.31 25.04
N SER A 449 2.42 -13.10 23.97
CA SER A 449 2.29 -12.60 22.60
C SER A 449 0.89 -12.06 22.23
N ARG A 450 -0.18 -12.49 22.94
CA ARG A 450 -1.56 -12.09 22.61
C ARG A 450 -1.93 -10.70 23.15
N ALA A 451 -1.60 -10.43 24.41
CA ALA A 451 -1.94 -9.17 25.08
C ALA A 451 -1.22 -7.96 24.44
N GLY A 452 0.08 -8.06 24.20
CA GLY A 452 0.86 -6.98 23.57
C GLY A 452 0.36 -6.64 22.16
N ARG A 453 0.01 -7.64 21.35
CA ARG A 453 -0.58 -7.41 20.01
C ARG A 453 -1.98 -6.78 20.07
N ALA A 454 -2.78 -7.08 21.09
CA ALA A 454 -4.07 -6.44 21.29
C ALA A 454 -3.94 -4.98 21.77
N ALA A 455 -2.93 -4.67 22.60
CA ALA A 455 -2.60 -3.30 22.97
C ALA A 455 -2.14 -2.48 21.75
N GLU A 456 -1.21 -3.01 20.95
CA GLU A 456 -0.71 -2.36 19.73
C GLU A 456 -1.82 -2.12 18.69
N LYS A 457 -2.69 -3.13 18.44
CA LYS A 457 -3.85 -2.94 17.54
C LYS A 457 -4.81 -1.85 18.03
N ARG A 458 -5.01 -1.69 19.35
CA ARG A 458 -5.80 -0.58 19.90
C ARG A 458 -5.08 0.77 19.73
N ARG A 459 -3.77 0.84 20.01
CA ARG A 459 -2.95 2.04 19.83
C ARG A 459 -3.05 2.58 18.39
N LEU A 460 -2.90 1.70 17.39
CA LEU A 460 -3.03 2.05 15.97
C LEU A 460 -4.44 2.53 15.58
N ARG A 461 -5.51 1.96 16.17
CA ARG A 461 -6.90 2.45 15.95
C ARG A 461 -7.10 3.85 16.50
N ARG A 462 -6.55 4.15 17.69
CA ARG A 462 -6.58 5.51 18.28
C ARG A 462 -5.83 6.53 17.45
N GLU A 463 -4.66 6.15 16.92
CA GLU A 463 -3.91 7.02 15.99
C GLU A 463 -4.74 7.26 14.73
N HIS A 464 -5.26 6.22 14.07
CA HIS A 464 -6.10 6.37 12.87
C HIS A 464 -7.36 7.23 13.10
N ALA A 465 -8.05 7.06 14.24
CA ALA A 465 -9.22 7.87 14.61
C ALA A 465 -8.87 9.35 14.83
N ARG A 466 -7.70 9.65 15.43
CA ARG A 466 -7.16 11.01 15.51
C ARG A 466 -6.84 11.60 14.14
N LEU A 467 -6.46 10.77 13.16
CA LEU A 467 -6.21 11.24 11.80
C LEU A 467 -7.53 11.56 11.10
N LEU A 468 -8.51 10.67 11.19
CA LEU A 468 -9.83 10.85 10.61
C LEU A 468 -10.53 12.11 11.13
N LEU A 469 -10.37 12.44 12.41
CA LEU A 469 -10.90 13.67 13.03
C LEU A 469 -10.24 14.97 12.53
N HIS A 470 -8.95 14.95 12.21
CA HIS A 470 -8.25 16.14 11.69
C HIS A 470 -8.43 16.24 10.16
N TYR A 471 -8.55 15.12 9.42
CA TYR A 471 -8.91 15.12 7.99
C TYR A 471 -10.36 15.54 7.81
N HIS A 472 -11.28 15.03 8.64
CA HIS A 472 -12.71 15.23 8.51
C HIS A 472 -13.35 15.50 9.88
N PRO A 473 -13.33 16.76 10.38
CA PRO A 473 -13.90 17.10 11.70
C PRO A 473 -15.37 16.72 11.88
N ALA A 474 -16.16 16.67 10.81
CA ALA A 474 -17.55 16.19 10.81
C ALA A 474 -17.69 14.70 11.21
N ALA A 475 -16.68 13.87 10.94
CA ALA A 475 -16.69 12.45 11.28
C ALA A 475 -16.79 12.18 12.79
N ARG A 476 -16.52 13.19 13.65
CA ARG A 476 -16.79 13.15 15.09
C ARG A 476 -18.23 12.76 15.38
N ASP A 477 -19.19 13.45 14.77
CA ASP A 477 -20.60 13.33 15.10
C ASP A 477 -21.26 12.19 14.29
N GLU A 478 -20.82 11.98 13.04
CA GLU A 478 -21.26 10.87 12.17
C GLU A 478 -20.84 9.50 12.70
N LEU A 479 -19.57 9.35 13.11
CA LEU A 479 -18.98 8.08 13.57
C LEU A 479 -18.87 7.98 15.10
N ARG A 480 -19.28 9.01 15.84
CA ARG A 480 -19.33 9.08 17.32
C ARG A 480 -17.96 8.84 17.98
N ILE A 481 -16.90 9.30 17.33
CA ILE A 481 -15.51 9.16 17.79
C ILE A 481 -15.34 9.89 19.12
N GLY A 482 -14.80 9.22 20.13
CA GLY A 482 -14.66 9.78 21.48
C GLY A 482 -15.91 9.66 22.37
N ARG A 483 -17.03 9.10 21.88
CA ARG A 483 -18.29 8.94 22.63
C ARG A 483 -18.58 7.47 22.98
N PRO A 484 -18.08 6.92 24.11
CA PRO A 484 -18.38 5.55 24.52
C PRO A 484 -19.78 5.40 25.14
N ASP A 485 -20.44 6.53 25.44
CA ASP A 485 -21.82 6.65 25.91
C ASP A 485 -22.88 6.42 24.82
N LEU A 486 -22.49 6.40 23.55
CA LEU A 486 -23.40 6.24 22.40
C LEU A 486 -23.12 4.93 21.65
N PRO A 487 -24.12 4.30 21.00
CA PRO A 487 -23.89 3.16 20.12
C PRO A 487 -22.93 3.54 18.97
N ARG A 488 -21.83 2.78 18.83
CA ARG A 488 -20.76 3.04 17.86
C ARG A 488 -20.82 2.08 16.68
N THR A 489 -20.66 2.61 15.47
CA THR A 489 -20.43 1.85 14.23
C THR A 489 -18.94 1.76 13.85
N PHE A 490 -18.09 2.57 14.49
CA PHE A 490 -16.66 2.69 14.22
C PHE A 490 -15.85 2.42 15.50
N ASP A 491 -14.74 1.66 15.40
CA ASP A 491 -13.85 1.38 16.53
C ASP A 491 -12.67 2.35 16.55
N ASP A 492 -12.80 3.40 17.35
CA ASP A 492 -11.76 4.39 17.61
C ASP A 492 -10.61 3.89 18.53
N GLY A 493 -10.61 2.61 18.93
CA GLY A 493 -9.62 2.04 19.85
C GLY A 493 -9.87 2.38 21.32
N GLY A 494 -11.03 2.95 21.66
CA GLY A 494 -11.40 3.40 22.99
C GLY A 494 -10.83 4.79 23.30
N LEU A 495 -11.14 5.78 22.46
CA LEU A 495 -10.94 7.21 22.72
C LEU A 495 -12.11 7.80 23.50
N ILE A 496 -11.83 8.88 24.25
CA ILE A 496 -12.79 9.63 25.08
C ILE A 496 -12.61 11.13 24.84
N ASP A 497 -13.65 11.82 24.36
CA ASP A 497 -13.65 13.29 24.17
C ASP A 497 -14.19 13.98 25.43
N VAL A 498 -13.28 14.48 26.28
CA VAL A 498 -13.58 15.05 27.62
C VAL A 498 -14.64 16.16 27.54
N ASN A 499 -14.66 16.90 26.43
CA ASN A 499 -15.54 18.06 26.26
C ASN A 499 -16.98 17.70 25.91
N SER A 500 -17.27 16.47 25.48
CA SER A 500 -18.62 16.09 25.00
C SER A 500 -19.22 14.83 25.64
N VAL A 501 -18.42 13.98 26.32
CA VAL A 501 -18.96 12.80 27.01
C VAL A 501 -19.81 13.13 28.24
N SER A 502 -20.71 12.22 28.61
CA SER A 502 -21.56 12.33 29.80
C SER A 502 -20.75 12.25 31.10
N GLU A 503 -21.32 12.74 32.21
CA GLU A 503 -20.67 12.69 33.53
C GLU A 503 -20.41 11.26 34.02
N ALA A 504 -21.26 10.29 33.62
CA ALA A 504 -21.03 8.88 33.89
C ALA A 504 -19.75 8.35 33.22
N VAL A 505 -19.41 8.82 32.02
CA VAL A 505 -18.15 8.47 31.34
C VAL A 505 -16.96 9.23 31.94
N LEU A 506 -17.17 10.46 32.43
CA LEU A 506 -16.13 11.17 33.18
C LEU A 506 -15.79 10.47 34.50
N ALA A 507 -16.79 9.89 35.19
CA ALA A 507 -16.60 9.15 36.44
C ALA A 507 -15.63 7.95 36.29
N ASP A 508 -15.69 7.24 35.16
CA ASP A 508 -14.89 6.05 34.87
C ASP A 508 -13.58 6.35 34.09
N LEU A 509 -13.05 7.58 34.16
CA LEU A 509 -11.80 7.94 33.46
C LEU A 509 -10.59 7.09 33.93
N PRO A 510 -9.88 6.42 33.01
CA PRO A 510 -8.90 5.40 33.38
C PRO A 510 -7.63 6.01 34.02
N GLY A 511 -7.46 5.76 35.32
CA GLY A 511 -6.28 6.21 36.09
C GLY A 511 -6.48 7.49 36.88
N LEU A 512 -7.73 7.92 37.07
CA LEU A 512 -8.14 8.96 38.02
C LEU A 512 -8.92 8.35 39.20
N THR A 513 -9.03 9.10 40.31
CA THR A 513 -9.97 8.77 41.41
C THR A 513 -11.34 9.40 41.17
N THR A 514 -12.39 8.88 41.81
CA THR A 514 -13.76 9.39 41.69
C THR A 514 -13.87 10.90 41.98
N ASP A 515 -13.10 11.41 42.94
CA ASP A 515 -13.07 12.84 43.25
C ASP A 515 -12.35 13.67 42.18
N GLN A 516 -11.27 13.14 41.56
CA GLN A 516 -10.62 13.78 40.41
C GLN A 516 -11.56 13.81 39.19
N CYS A 517 -12.29 12.72 38.94
CA CYS A 517 -13.31 12.66 37.88
C CYS A 517 -14.44 13.68 38.11
N ARG A 518 -14.93 13.80 39.35
CA ARG A 518 -15.89 14.84 39.76
C ARG A 518 -15.31 16.25 39.58
N GLN A 519 -14.04 16.48 39.94
CA GLN A 519 -13.37 17.77 39.76
C GLN A 519 -13.26 18.15 38.27
N VAL A 520 -12.94 17.20 37.38
CA VAL A 520 -12.92 17.41 35.93
C VAL A 520 -14.32 17.75 35.39
N ALA A 521 -15.37 17.10 35.87
CA ALA A 521 -16.75 17.42 35.48
C ALA A 521 -17.19 18.83 35.93
N VAL A 522 -16.90 19.19 37.18
CA VAL A 522 -17.25 20.49 37.76
C VAL A 522 -16.44 21.63 37.12
N ASP A 523 -15.14 21.46 36.89
CA ASP A 523 -14.33 22.50 36.24
C ASP A 523 -14.71 22.69 34.77
N ARG A 524 -15.07 21.61 34.05
CA ARG A 524 -15.63 21.68 32.69
C ARG A 524 -16.93 22.50 32.64
N TRP A 525 -17.77 22.40 33.66
CA TRP A 525 -19.01 23.17 33.75
C TRP A 525 -18.76 24.64 34.12
N LEU A 526 -17.84 24.91 35.06
CA LEU A 526 -17.52 26.27 35.53
C LEU A 526 -16.63 27.08 34.58
N ARG A 527 -15.70 26.43 33.87
CA ARG A 527 -14.65 27.08 33.04
C ARG A 527 -14.68 26.66 31.57
N GLY A 528 -15.73 25.97 31.14
CA GLY A 528 -15.90 25.52 29.76
C GLY A 528 -14.90 24.43 29.33
N PRO A 529 -14.76 24.21 28.01
CA PRO A 529 -13.99 23.09 27.45
C PRO A 529 -12.47 23.23 27.68
N TYR A 530 -11.79 22.09 27.66
CA TYR A 530 -10.33 21.98 27.69
C TYR A 530 -9.76 21.92 26.27
N GLY A 531 -8.68 22.65 26.00
CA GLY A 531 -7.94 22.60 24.73
C GLY A 531 -6.79 21.57 24.71
N SER A 532 -6.29 21.12 25.88
CA SER A 532 -5.18 20.17 25.95
C SER A 532 -5.14 19.32 27.24
N VAL A 533 -4.32 18.27 27.20
CA VAL A 533 -3.99 17.42 28.36
C VAL A 533 -3.29 18.25 29.45
N GLU A 534 -2.42 19.16 29.06
CA GLU A 534 -1.66 20.06 29.91
C GLU A 534 -2.59 21.05 30.64
N GLU A 535 -3.59 21.58 29.93
CA GLU A 535 -4.60 22.48 30.50
C GLU A 535 -5.52 21.73 31.48
N LEU A 536 -6.00 20.54 31.12
CA LEU A 536 -6.76 19.65 32.02
C LEU A 536 -5.97 19.38 33.32
N ALA A 537 -4.70 19.00 33.19
CA ALA A 537 -3.84 18.71 34.33
C ALA A 537 -3.57 19.95 35.20
N GLY A 538 -3.39 21.12 34.59
CA GLY A 538 -3.19 22.40 35.31
C GLY A 538 -4.44 22.92 36.01
N ARG A 539 -5.63 22.82 35.38
CA ARG A 539 -6.91 23.23 35.98
C ARG A 539 -7.36 22.28 37.09
N CYS A 540 -7.20 20.97 36.90
CA CYS A 540 -7.67 19.95 37.85
C CYS A 540 -6.56 19.38 38.76
N MET A 541 -5.35 19.94 38.76
CA MET A 541 -4.21 19.53 39.62
C MET A 541 -3.88 18.03 39.52
N LEU A 542 -3.87 17.47 38.30
CA LEU A 542 -3.72 16.04 38.09
C LEU A 542 -2.25 15.57 38.20
N PRO A 543 -1.96 14.42 38.85
CA PRO A 543 -0.60 13.88 38.92
C PRO A 543 0.01 13.57 37.54
N PRO A 544 1.31 13.82 37.31
CA PRO A 544 1.96 13.55 36.02
C PRO A 544 1.77 12.11 35.52
N ALA A 545 1.85 11.12 36.41
CA ALA A 545 1.71 9.70 36.08
C ALA A 545 0.28 9.30 35.63
N SER A 546 -0.75 10.05 36.01
CA SER A 546 -2.11 9.90 35.46
C SER A 546 -2.22 10.63 34.11
N THR A 547 -1.63 11.82 34.03
CA THR A 547 -1.60 12.68 32.83
C THR A 547 -0.97 11.98 31.63
N GLU A 548 0.14 11.24 31.83
CA GLU A 548 0.76 10.42 30.77
C GLU A 548 -0.16 9.31 30.26
N ARG A 549 -0.87 8.59 31.15
CA ARG A 549 -1.79 7.51 30.78
C ARG A 549 -3.01 8.03 30.01
N LEU A 550 -3.50 9.20 30.41
CA LEU A 550 -4.63 9.88 29.78
C LEU A 550 -4.28 10.42 28.38
N ARG A 551 -3.03 10.82 28.13
CA ARG A 551 -2.57 11.31 26.80
C ARG A 551 -2.83 10.31 25.66
N ASP A 552 -2.79 9.02 25.95
CA ASP A 552 -3.06 7.95 24.96
C ASP A 552 -4.55 7.58 24.81
N VAL A 553 -5.45 8.16 25.61
CA VAL A 553 -6.90 7.85 25.64
C VAL A 553 -7.77 9.07 25.27
N LEU A 554 -7.36 10.27 25.67
CA LEU A 554 -8.19 11.46 25.59
C LEU A 554 -8.17 12.14 24.21
N LEU A 555 -9.25 12.88 23.95
CA LEU A 555 -9.43 13.86 22.90
C LEU A 555 -9.90 15.19 23.51
N PHE A 556 -9.56 16.28 22.83
CA PHE A 556 -9.83 17.66 23.23
C PHE A 556 -10.43 18.40 22.04
N LEU A 557 -11.68 18.08 21.72
CA LEU A 557 -12.39 18.68 20.59
C LEU A 557 -13.24 19.86 21.07
N PRO A 558 -13.37 20.96 20.29
CA PRO A 558 -14.26 22.06 20.66
C PRO A 558 -15.70 21.54 20.80
N PRO A 559 -16.52 22.06 21.73
CA PRO A 559 -17.91 21.63 21.88
C PRO A 559 -18.69 21.91 20.59
N ASN A 560 -19.60 21.01 20.20
CA ASN A 560 -20.47 21.24 19.04
C ASN A 560 -21.44 22.39 19.40
N PRO A 561 -21.57 23.44 18.57
CA PRO A 561 -22.42 24.60 18.88
C PRO A 561 -23.90 24.24 19.10
N ALA A 562 -24.39 23.15 18.51
CA ALA A 562 -25.76 22.65 18.72
C ALA A 562 -25.99 22.07 20.13
N GLN A 563 -24.93 21.79 20.91
CA GLN A 563 -24.99 21.22 22.27
C GLN A 563 -24.81 22.27 23.37
N HIS A 564 -24.86 23.57 23.03
CA HIS A 564 -24.71 24.69 23.97
C HIS A 564 -25.83 25.75 23.89
N GLN A 565 -26.98 25.40 23.32
CA GLN A 565 -28.23 26.05 23.73
C GLN A 565 -28.60 25.51 25.12
N PRO A 566 -28.58 26.33 26.20
CA PRO A 566 -29.28 25.95 27.42
C PRO A 566 -30.77 25.79 27.09
N ALA A 567 -31.45 24.87 27.75
CA ALA A 567 -32.90 24.84 27.71
C ALA A 567 -33.43 26.19 28.21
N ALA A 568 -34.19 26.89 27.37
CA ALA A 568 -34.87 28.10 27.78
C ALA A 568 -35.88 27.77 28.90
N PRO A 569 -36.04 28.64 29.91
CA PRO A 569 -36.85 28.35 31.10
C PRO A 569 -38.36 28.29 30.82
#